data_AF-A0A645BHM7-F1
#
_entry.id   AF-A0A645BHM7-F1
#
_cell.length_a   1.000
_cell.length_b   1.000
_cell.length_c   1.000
_cell.angle_alpha   90.00
_cell.angle_beta   90.00
_cell.angle_gamma   90.00
#
_symmetry.space_group_name_H-M   'P 1'
#
loop_
_entity.id
_entity.type
_entity.pdbx_description
1 polymer ?
#
loop_
_entity_poly.entity_id
_entity_poly.type
_entity_poly.pdbx_seq_one_letter_code
_entity_poly.pdbx_strand_id
1 'polypeptide(L)'
;MPDEKKVISRKIIDRLAVQNAAFAGRYPLIAGQARPLRAEDEREGRMTSIETYQTGELWTYSQRTLELLDAHLKDLETGGVNYPELVIGNSLRQRGFSSLEEAEDFLASKRNGGESR
;
A
#
# COMPACT_ATOMS: atom_id res chain seq x y z
N MET A 1 -3.69 -10.96 -29.40
CA MET A 1 -3.28 -11.46 -28.08
C MET A 1 -3.36 -10.31 -27.09
N PRO A 2 -3.94 -10.48 -25.89
CA PRO A 2 -3.80 -9.49 -24.83
C PRO A 2 -2.32 -9.23 -24.57
N ASP A 3 -1.96 -7.98 -24.31
CA ASP A 3 -0.61 -7.62 -23.89
C ASP A 3 -0.32 -8.27 -22.53
N GLU A 4 0.54 -9.29 -22.51
CA GLU A 4 0.84 -10.10 -21.32
C GLU A 4 1.25 -9.23 -20.13
N LYS A 5 1.96 -8.13 -20.38
CA LYS A 5 2.34 -7.15 -19.36
C LYS A 5 1.12 -6.50 -18.71
N LYS A 6 0.09 -6.17 -19.49
CA LYS A 6 -1.13 -5.55 -18.96
C LYS A 6 -1.91 -6.55 -18.10
N VAL A 7 -1.95 -7.82 -18.52
CA VAL A 7 -2.62 -8.88 -17.77
C VAL A 7 -1.98 -9.06 -16.39
N ILE A 8 -0.66 -9.22 -16.34
CA ILE A 8 0.04 -9.42 -15.06
C ILE A 8 0.03 -8.15 -14.19
N SER A 9 0.13 -6.96 -14.80
CA SER A 9 0.01 -5.70 -14.06
C SER A 9 -1.34 -5.57 -13.38
N ARG A 10 -2.44 -5.90 -14.08
CA ARG A 10 -3.79 -5.87 -13.51
C ARG A 10 -3.92 -6.85 -12.34
N LYS A 11 -3.40 -8.06 -12.49
CA LYS A 11 -3.38 -9.06 -11.42
C LYS A 11 -2.62 -8.57 -10.17
N ILE A 12 -1.47 -7.93 -10.36
CA ILE A 12 -0.69 -7.34 -9.25
C ILE A 12 -1.50 -6.24 -8.56
N ILE A 13 -2.11 -5.33 -9.33
CA ILE A 13 -2.92 -4.23 -8.79
C ILE A 13 -4.10 -4.76 -7.98
N ASP A 14 -4.84 -5.74 -8.51
CA ASP A 14 -6.02 -6.30 -7.84
C ASP A 14 -5.62 -6.97 -6.51
N ARG A 15 -4.49 -7.68 -6.48
CA ARG A 15 -3.92 -8.27 -5.25
C ARG A 15 -3.55 -7.19 -4.23
N LEU A 16 -2.81 -6.17 -4.67
CA LEU A 16 -2.38 -5.07 -3.80
C LEU A 16 -3.57 -4.28 -3.25
N ALA A 17 -4.65 -4.13 -4.02
CA ALA A 17 -5.86 -3.45 -3.57
C ALA A 17 -6.50 -4.16 -2.37
N VAL A 18 -6.62 -5.49 -2.43
CA VAL A 18 -7.16 -6.29 -1.30
C VAL A 18 -6.25 -6.17 -0.07
N GLN A 19 -4.93 -6.27 -0.26
CA GLN A 19 -4.00 -6.18 0.86
C GLN A 19 -3.96 -4.77 1.48
N ASN A 20 -4.04 -3.72 0.67
CA ASN A 20 -4.11 -2.34 1.15
C ASN A 20 -5.41 -2.07 1.92
N ALA A 21 -6.54 -2.62 1.47
CA ALA A 21 -7.80 -2.50 2.21
C ALA A 21 -7.71 -3.18 3.58
N ALA A 22 -7.12 -4.38 3.64
CA ALA A 22 -6.89 -5.08 4.91
C ALA A 22 -5.94 -4.29 5.84
N PHE A 23 -4.86 -3.72 5.28
CA PHE A 23 -3.93 -2.86 6.01
C PHE A 23 -4.62 -1.61 6.56
N ALA A 24 -5.40 -0.91 5.74
CA ALA A 24 -6.14 0.29 6.15
C ALA A 24 -7.20 -0.01 7.22
N GLY A 25 -7.80 -1.20 7.19
CA GLY A 25 -8.72 -1.65 8.24
C GLY A 25 -8.02 -1.87 9.59
N ARG A 26 -6.74 -2.27 9.59
CA ARG A 26 -5.95 -2.51 10.82
C ARG A 26 -5.27 -1.24 11.33
N TYR A 27 -4.76 -0.40 10.43
CA TYR A 27 -3.99 0.81 10.75
C TYR A 27 -4.54 2.05 10.02
N PRO A 28 -5.78 2.47 10.35
CA PRO A 28 -6.47 3.52 9.62
C PRO A 28 -5.77 4.89 9.66
N LEU A 29 -5.07 5.23 10.75
CA LEU A 29 -4.37 6.51 10.87
C LEU A 29 -3.09 6.53 10.05
N ILE A 30 -2.29 5.45 10.09
CA ILE A 30 -1.12 5.31 9.23
C ILE A 30 -1.56 5.29 7.76
N ALA A 31 -2.57 4.50 7.41
CA ALA A 31 -3.09 4.45 6.04
C ALA A 31 -3.64 5.81 5.59
N GLY A 32 -4.27 6.57 6.49
CA GLY A 32 -4.73 7.93 6.23
C GLY A 32 -3.62 8.95 6.01
N GLN A 33 -2.36 8.65 6.38
CA GLN A 33 -1.19 9.46 5.99
C GLN A 33 -0.69 9.11 4.58
N ALA A 34 -1.08 7.97 4.03
CA ALA A 34 -0.68 7.53 2.70
C ALA A 34 -1.55 8.18 1.62
N ARG A 35 -1.09 8.12 0.36
CA ARG A 35 -1.88 8.59 -0.79
C ARG A 35 -3.14 7.73 -0.97
N PRO A 36 -4.24 8.29 -1.52
CA PRO A 36 -5.47 7.54 -1.77
C PRO A 36 -5.21 6.28 -2.62
N LEU A 37 -5.85 5.16 -2.25
CA LEU A 37 -5.60 3.87 -2.88
C LEU A 37 -6.12 3.80 -4.32
N ARG A 38 -7.33 4.31 -4.57
CA ARG A 38 -7.98 4.25 -5.89
C ARG A 38 -8.18 5.62 -6.50
N ALA A 39 -8.27 5.65 -7.83
CA ALA A 39 -8.53 6.90 -8.57
C ALA A 39 -9.90 7.51 -8.22
N GLU A 40 -10.88 6.67 -7.89
CA GLU A 40 -12.21 7.09 -7.45
C GLU A 40 -12.21 7.84 -6.10
N ASP A 41 -11.17 7.64 -5.28
CA ASP A 41 -10.98 8.28 -3.97
C ASP A 41 -10.17 9.60 -4.07
N GLU A 42 -9.80 10.05 -5.28
CA GLU A 42 -8.98 11.26 -5.51
C GLU A 42 -9.71 12.59 -5.20
N ARG A 43 -11.02 12.54 -4.89
CA ARG A 43 -11.90 13.72 -4.88
C ARG A 43 -11.56 14.79 -3.83
N GLU A 44 -10.72 14.51 -2.83
CA GLU A 44 -10.45 15.45 -1.74
C GLU A 44 -9.04 16.06 -1.68
N GLY A 45 -8.11 15.71 -2.57
CA GLY A 45 -6.83 16.43 -2.56
C GLY A 45 -5.79 15.94 -3.53
N ARG A 46 -5.74 16.56 -4.72
CA ARG A 46 -4.58 16.76 -5.63
C ARG A 46 -3.42 15.74 -5.56
N MET A 47 -3.69 14.46 -5.37
CA MET A 47 -2.70 13.40 -5.26
C MET A 47 -3.15 12.25 -6.16
N THR A 48 -2.32 11.94 -7.15
CA THR A 48 -2.50 10.77 -8.01
C THR A 48 -2.63 9.51 -7.14
N SER A 49 -3.70 8.74 -7.34
CA SER A 49 -3.96 7.50 -6.62
C SER A 49 -2.82 6.50 -6.75
N ILE A 50 -2.66 5.66 -5.72
CA ILE A 50 -1.73 4.53 -5.74
C ILE A 50 -2.03 3.64 -6.95
N GLU A 51 -3.30 3.39 -7.29
CA GLU A 51 -3.70 2.68 -8.50
C GLU A 51 -3.16 3.33 -9.79
N THR A 52 -3.32 4.65 -9.96
CA THR A 52 -2.85 5.35 -11.16
C THR A 52 -1.32 5.42 -11.23
N TYR A 53 -0.64 5.63 -10.10
CA TYR A 53 0.82 5.66 -10.03
C TYR A 53 1.44 4.27 -10.21
N GLN A 54 0.92 3.25 -9.53
CA GLN A 54 1.39 1.87 -9.67
C GLN A 54 1.13 1.34 -11.08
N THR A 55 0.01 1.71 -11.72
CA THR A 55 -0.22 1.32 -13.12
C THR A 55 0.84 1.92 -14.04
N GLY A 56 1.15 3.21 -13.87
CA GLY A 56 2.22 3.88 -14.62
C GLY A 56 3.59 3.25 -14.39
N GLU A 57 3.93 2.91 -13.14
CA GLU A 57 5.20 2.28 -12.78
C GLU A 57 5.32 0.85 -13.30
N LEU A 58 4.31 -0.01 -13.09
CA LEU A 58 4.30 -1.40 -13.53
C LEU A 58 4.47 -1.53 -15.05
N TRP A 59 3.93 -0.58 -15.82
CA TRP A 59 4.09 -0.59 -17.28
C TRP A 59 5.51 -0.28 -17.73
N THR A 60 6.33 0.40 -16.92
CA THR A 60 7.77 0.61 -17.22
C THR A 60 8.62 -0.62 -16.96
N TYR A 61 8.14 -1.56 -16.14
CA TYR A 61 8.89 -2.77 -15.81
C TYR A 61 8.95 -3.76 -16.97
N SER A 62 9.98 -4.61 -16.99
CA SER A 62 10.04 -5.72 -17.95
C SER A 62 8.98 -6.78 -17.61
N GLN A 63 8.58 -7.59 -18.59
CA GLN A 63 7.70 -8.74 -18.35
C GLN A 63 8.27 -9.65 -17.24
N ARG A 64 9.59 -9.93 -17.30
CA ARG A 64 10.27 -10.75 -16.30
C ARG A 64 10.20 -10.17 -14.89
N THR A 65 10.32 -8.85 -14.76
CA THR A 65 10.21 -8.15 -13.47
C THR A 65 8.80 -8.29 -12.91
N LEU A 66 7.77 -8.17 -13.75
CA LEU A 66 6.37 -8.33 -13.33
C LEU A 66 6.08 -9.77 -12.87
N GLU A 67 6.63 -10.78 -13.55
CA GLU A 67 6.50 -12.18 -13.13
C GLU A 67 7.14 -12.46 -11.78
N LEU A 68 8.34 -11.93 -11.55
CA LEU A 68 9.03 -12.04 -10.27
C LEU A 68 8.27 -11.31 -9.16
N LEU A 69 7.70 -10.15 -9.47
CA LEU A 69 6.90 -9.39 -8.51
C LEU A 69 5.61 -10.13 -8.14
N ASP A 70 4.85 -10.65 -9.11
CA ASP A 70 3.64 -11.43 -8.83
C ASP A 70 3.96 -12.71 -8.03
N ALA A 71 5.05 -13.40 -8.36
CA ALA A 71 5.51 -14.57 -7.61
C ALA A 71 5.87 -14.20 -6.16
N HIS A 72 6.64 -13.13 -5.96
CA HIS A 72 7.02 -12.68 -4.62
C HIS A 72 5.80 -12.28 -3.78
N LEU A 73 4.86 -11.52 -4.36
CA LEU A 73 3.63 -11.12 -3.66
C LEU A 73 2.76 -12.33 -3.30
N LYS A 74 2.73 -13.36 -4.16
CA LYS A 74 2.06 -14.63 -3.87
C LYS A 74 2.74 -15.37 -2.71
N ASP A 75 4.06 -15.44 -2.70
CA ASP A 75 4.81 -16.11 -1.63
C ASP A 75 4.53 -15.45 -0.27
N LEU A 76 4.55 -14.11 -0.21
CA LEU A 76 4.20 -13.35 0.99
C LEU A 76 2.77 -13.65 1.45
N GLU A 77 1.80 -13.63 0.53
CA GLU A 77 0.40 -13.93 0.84
C GLU A 77 0.25 -15.36 1.39
N THR A 78 0.90 -16.35 0.77
CA THR A 78 0.87 -17.74 1.26
C THR A 78 1.55 -17.91 2.62
N GLY A 79 2.52 -17.06 2.94
CA GLY A 79 3.18 -17.00 4.24
C GLY A 79 2.39 -16.20 5.29
N GLY A 80 1.20 -15.67 4.96
CA GLY A 80 0.39 -14.86 5.86
C GLY A 80 0.94 -13.44 6.08
N VAL A 81 1.82 -12.96 5.20
CA VAL A 81 2.43 -11.63 5.29
C VAL A 81 1.67 -10.66 4.38
N ASN A 82 1.11 -9.60 4.96
CA ASN A 82 0.53 -8.49 4.23
C ASN A 82 1.66 -7.58 3.70
N TYR A 83 1.72 -7.35 2.39
CA TYR A 83 2.80 -6.59 1.74
C TYR A 83 2.87 -5.12 2.20
N PRO A 84 1.75 -4.35 2.25
CA PRO A 84 1.74 -3.03 2.86
C PRO A 84 2.30 -3.00 4.29
N GLU A 85 1.89 -3.94 5.16
CA GLU A 85 2.42 -4.04 6.53
C GLU A 85 3.94 -4.23 6.54
N LEU A 86 4.46 -5.10 5.67
CA LEU A 86 5.90 -5.35 5.56
C LEU A 86 6.66 -4.09 5.12
N VAL A 87 6.23 -3.45 4.03
CA VAL A 87 6.91 -2.28 3.44
C VAL A 87 6.83 -1.06 4.37
N ILE A 88 5.64 -0.74 4.85
CA ILE A 88 5.40 0.41 5.72
C ILE A 88 6.05 0.19 7.09
N GLY A 89 5.94 -1.02 7.65
CA GLY A 89 6.59 -1.38 8.90
C GLY A 89 8.12 -1.24 8.82
N ASN A 90 8.75 -1.69 7.74
CA ASN A 90 10.18 -1.49 7.52
C ASN A 90 10.55 0.00 7.42
N SER A 91 9.71 0.80 6.77
CA SER A 91 9.92 2.24 6.65
C SER A 91 9.80 2.97 7.99
N LEU A 92 8.84 2.57 8.83
CA LEU A 92 8.63 3.15 10.16
C LEU A 92 9.72 2.74 11.16
N ARG A 93 10.26 1.53 11.05
CA ARG A 93 11.44 1.11 11.82
C ARG A 93 12.66 1.98 11.57
N GLN A 94 12.90 2.36 10.31
CA GLN A 94 13.98 3.32 9.99
C GLN A 94 13.74 4.71 10.57
N ARG A 95 12.48 5.05 10.91
CA ARG A 95 12.07 6.31 11.53
C ARG A 95 12.00 6.23 13.06
N GLY A 96 12.34 5.09 13.66
CA GLY A 96 12.45 4.91 15.11
C GLY A 96 11.25 4.21 15.78
N PHE A 97 10.23 3.81 15.03
CA PHE A 97 9.12 3.02 15.59
C PHE A 97 9.49 1.53 15.66
N SER A 98 9.18 0.88 16.77
CA SER A 98 9.38 -0.57 16.95
C SER A 98 8.34 -1.41 16.20
N SER A 99 7.11 -0.91 16.03
CA SER A 99 6.02 -1.61 15.35
C SER A 99 5.02 -0.67 14.65
N LEU A 100 4.11 -1.26 13.88
CA LEU A 100 3.00 -0.53 13.25
C LEU A 100 2.01 -0.04 14.31
N GLU A 101 1.75 -0.86 15.32
CA GLU A 101 0.89 -0.54 16.45
C GLU A 101 1.39 0.69 17.22
N GLU A 102 2.70 0.76 17.52
CA GLU A 102 3.29 1.93 18.18
C GLU A 102 3.10 3.21 17.35
N ALA A 103 3.30 3.12 16.04
CA ALA A 103 3.11 4.26 15.14
C ALA A 103 1.64 4.69 15.04
N GLU A 104 0.71 3.74 15.04
CA GLU A 104 -0.73 4.00 15.03
C GLU A 104 -1.18 4.67 16.33
N ASP A 105 -0.74 4.16 17.49
CA ASP A 105 -1.01 4.72 18.82
C ASP A 105 -0.45 6.13 18.99
N PHE A 106 0.75 6.38 18.44
CA PHE A 106 1.36 7.70 18.41
C PHE A 106 0.48 8.69 17.64
N LEU A 107 -0.04 8.31 16.46
CA LEU A 107 -0.94 9.14 15.67
C LEU A 107 -2.28 9.37 16.37
N ALA A 108 -2.83 8.34 17.03
CA ALA A 108 -4.07 8.45 17.80
C ALA A 108 -3.93 9.47 18.94
N SER A 109 -2.81 9.40 19.68
CA SER A 109 -2.50 10.31 20.78
C SER A 109 -2.34 11.77 20.30
N LYS A 110 -1.71 11.97 19.14
CA LYS A 110 -1.57 13.29 18.51
C LYS A 110 -2.91 13.89 18.10
N ARG A 111 -3.82 13.08 17.54
CA ARG A 111 -5.16 13.54 17.12
C ARG A 111 -5.98 14.01 18.32
N ASN A 112 -6.02 13.21 19.39
CA ASN A 112 -6.79 13.52 20.60
C ASN A 112 -6.23 14.75 21.37
N GLY A 113 -4.92 14.98 21.32
CA GLY A 113 -4.30 16.18 21.91
C GLY A 113 -4.46 17.46 21.09
N GLY A 114 -4.84 17.37 19.82
CA GLY A 114 -5.07 18.50 18.91
C GLY A 114 -6.47 19.11 19.01
N GLU A 115 -7.46 18.36 19.48
CA GLU A 115 -8.87 18.82 19.63
C GLU A 115 -9.12 19.63 20.92
N SER A 116 -8.09 19.86 21.74
CA SER A 116 -8.16 20.66 22.99
C SER A 116 -7.60 22.08 22.86
N ARG A 117 -7.63 22.68 21.67
CA ARG A 117 -7.22 24.09 21.45
C ARG A 117 -8.20 24.88 20.62
#